data_AF-A0A924H913-F1
#
_entry.id   AF-A0A924H913-F1
#
_cell.length_a   1.000
_cell.length_b   1.000
_cell.length_c   1.000
_cell.angle_alpha   90.00
_cell.angle_beta   90.00
_cell.angle_gamma   90.00
#
_symmetry.space_group_name_H-M   'P 1'
#
loop_
_entity.id
_entity.type
_entity.pdbx_description
1 polymer ?
#
loop_
_entity_poly.entity_id
_entity_poly.type
_entity_poly.pdbx_seq_one_letter_code
_entity_poly.pdbx_strand_id
1 'polypeptide(L)'
;MIELLFDEYTDLPYQVNCAEGLPPMAEGLKSRIESAMELFPCDFLFVHRDEEGVGITVRQQEIENSWPNRMQTTVLVFVIPVRMTEAWLIANAKPIRLAVGNPHGNDELDLPSAKDIESSPDPKEILFTALKTASGLNARRKARFNPHQFRHRVSELTDDLAPLRMLTSFKHLEDQVKKHVERLG
;
A
#
# COMPACT_ATOMS: atom_id res chain seq x y z
N MET A 1 7.08 -2.43 0.38
CA MET A 1 6.70 -1.10 0.91
C MET A 1 6.80 -1.01 2.43
N ILE A 2 6.02 -1.76 3.22
CA ILE A 2 6.09 -1.66 4.70
C ILE A 2 7.48 -2.02 5.22
N GLU A 3 8.09 -3.10 4.72
CA GLU A 3 9.48 -3.48 5.07
C GLU A 3 10.45 -2.33 4.78
N LEU A 4 10.45 -1.82 3.54
CA LEU A 4 11.27 -0.66 3.15
C LEU A 4 11.04 0.57 4.05
N LEU A 5 9.81 0.79 4.52
CA LEU A 5 9.50 1.88 5.45
C LEU A 5 10.16 1.66 6.82
N PHE A 6 10.17 0.44 7.35
CA PHE A 6 10.90 0.13 8.59
C PHE A 6 12.40 0.23 8.39
N ASP A 7 12.94 -0.30 7.29
CA ASP A 7 14.37 -0.21 6.95
C ASP A 7 14.90 1.24 6.93
N GLU A 8 14.07 2.23 6.56
CA GLU A 8 14.46 3.65 6.58
C GLU A 8 14.42 4.30 7.97
N TYR A 9 13.70 3.73 8.94
CA TYR A 9 13.44 4.37 10.24
C TYR A 9 13.92 3.60 11.47
N THR A 10 14.34 2.34 11.33
CA THR A 10 14.87 1.55 12.46
C THR A 10 15.90 0.53 12.03
N ASP A 11 16.90 0.33 12.87
CA ASP A 11 17.85 -0.78 12.78
C ASP A 11 17.39 -1.99 13.64
N LEU A 12 16.26 -1.88 14.34
CA LEU A 12 15.73 -2.97 15.15
C LEU A 12 15.25 -4.11 14.23
N PRO A 13 15.50 -5.38 14.62
CA PRO A 13 14.99 -6.51 13.87
C PRO A 13 13.46 -6.50 13.91
N TYR A 14 12.84 -6.72 12.75
CA TYR A 14 11.39 -6.80 12.62
C TYR A 14 10.98 -7.99 11.76
N GLN A 15 9.70 -8.36 11.86
CA GLN A 15 9.07 -9.31 10.97
C GLN A 15 7.71 -8.77 10.53
N VAL A 16 7.43 -8.83 9.24
CA VAL A 16 6.13 -8.45 8.69
C VAL A 16 5.35 -9.71 8.37
N ASN A 17 4.12 -9.81 8.88
CA ASN A 17 3.22 -10.91 8.60
C ASN A 17 1.90 -10.37 8.04
N CYS A 18 1.42 -10.97 6.95
CA CYS A 18 0.05 -10.77 6.50
C CYS A 18 -0.88 -11.58 7.40
N ALA A 19 -1.90 -10.93 7.96
CA ALA A 19 -2.90 -11.61 8.77
C ALA A 19 -3.85 -12.42 7.88
N GLU A 20 -3.54 -13.70 7.71
CA GLU A 20 -4.31 -14.66 6.93
C GLU A 20 -5.28 -15.46 7.81
N GLY A 21 -6.27 -16.13 7.20
CA GLY A 21 -7.24 -16.95 7.94
C GLY A 21 -8.25 -16.14 8.79
N LEU A 22 -8.34 -14.83 8.57
CA LEU A 22 -9.27 -13.95 9.29
C LEU A 22 -10.74 -14.21 8.91
N PRO A 23 -11.70 -13.95 9.82
CA PRO A 23 -13.13 -14.05 9.55
C PRO A 23 -13.55 -13.29 8.28
N PRO A 24 -14.57 -13.74 7.53
CA PRO A 24 -14.99 -13.08 6.31
C PRO A 24 -15.37 -11.60 6.55
N MET A 25 -15.27 -10.77 5.50
CA MET A 25 -15.58 -9.33 5.60
C MET A 25 -16.99 -9.04 6.11
N ALA A 26 -17.94 -9.96 5.90
CA ALA A 26 -19.31 -9.86 6.40
C ALA A 26 -19.41 -9.83 7.94
N GLU A 27 -18.42 -10.35 8.67
CA GLU A 27 -18.36 -10.29 10.13
C GLU A 27 -17.82 -8.93 10.65
N GLY A 28 -17.41 -8.05 9.74
CA GLY A 28 -17.01 -6.69 10.05
C GLY A 28 -15.56 -6.53 10.48
N LEU A 29 -15.13 -5.26 10.54
CA LEU A 29 -13.74 -4.90 10.83
C LEU A 29 -13.30 -5.29 12.23
N LYS A 30 -14.16 -5.10 13.24
CA LYS A 30 -13.87 -5.44 14.64
C LYS A 30 -13.50 -6.91 14.84
N SER A 31 -14.34 -7.85 14.35
CA SER A 31 -14.09 -9.30 14.45
C SER A 31 -12.76 -9.69 13.79
N ARG A 32 -12.46 -9.08 12.64
CA ARG A 32 -11.20 -9.29 11.92
C ARG A 32 -9.99 -8.75 12.66
N ILE A 33 -10.08 -7.58 13.28
CA ILE A 33 -9.03 -7.00 14.13
C ILE A 33 -8.79 -7.91 15.34
N GLU A 34 -9.84 -8.29 16.06
CA GLU A 34 -9.75 -9.19 17.22
C GLU A 34 -9.05 -10.52 16.86
N SER A 35 -9.48 -11.15 15.76
CA SER A 35 -8.87 -12.39 15.28
C SER A 35 -7.41 -12.20 14.84
N ALA A 36 -7.09 -11.09 14.18
CA ALA A 36 -5.72 -10.80 13.76
C ALA A 36 -4.79 -10.65 14.97
N MET A 37 -5.24 -9.98 16.04
CA MET A 37 -4.45 -9.83 17.25
C MET A 37 -4.24 -11.14 18.02
N GLU A 38 -5.25 -12.02 18.01
CA GLU A 38 -5.15 -13.33 18.66
C GLU A 38 -4.22 -14.28 17.89
N LEU A 39 -4.36 -14.34 16.57
CA LEU A 39 -3.60 -15.25 15.70
C LEU A 39 -2.19 -14.74 15.40
N PHE A 40 -2.01 -13.42 15.37
CA PHE A 40 -0.75 -12.75 15.02
C PHE A 40 -0.43 -11.64 16.05
N PRO A 41 -0.03 -12.01 17.28
CA PRO A 41 0.45 -11.03 18.26
C PRO A 41 1.56 -10.16 17.66
N CYS A 42 1.46 -8.84 17.80
CA CYS A 42 2.36 -7.88 17.15
C CYS A 42 2.53 -6.59 17.95
N ASP A 43 3.67 -5.93 17.73
CA ASP A 43 3.94 -4.58 18.26
C ASP A 43 3.31 -3.48 17.41
N PHE A 44 3.14 -3.72 16.11
CA PHE A 44 2.47 -2.83 15.17
C PHE A 44 1.39 -3.58 14.41
N LEU A 45 0.15 -3.07 14.46
CA LEU A 45 -0.94 -3.53 13.61
C LEU A 45 -1.23 -2.50 12.51
N PHE A 46 -0.97 -2.87 11.27
CA PHE A 46 -1.31 -2.09 10.09
C PHE A 46 -2.71 -2.45 9.61
N VAL A 47 -3.65 -1.51 9.68
CA VAL A 47 -5.02 -1.72 9.19
C VAL A 47 -5.22 -0.95 7.89
N HIS A 48 -5.47 -1.69 6.82
CA HIS A 48 -5.71 -1.14 5.48
C HIS A 48 -7.18 -0.88 5.22
N ARG A 49 -7.51 0.36 4.84
CA ARG A 49 -8.86 0.76 4.43
C ARG A 49 -8.79 1.89 3.40
N ASP A 50 -9.33 1.66 2.21
CA ASP A 50 -9.43 2.73 1.21
C ASP A 50 -10.31 3.88 1.73
N GLU A 51 -9.95 5.12 1.38
CA GLU A 51 -10.68 6.32 1.81
C GLU A 51 -12.09 6.38 1.20
N GLU A 52 -12.28 5.88 -0.03
CA GLU A 52 -13.57 5.77 -0.75
C GLU A 52 -14.42 7.07 -0.75
N GLY A 53 -13.79 8.25 -0.69
CA GLY A 53 -14.43 9.55 -0.74
C GLY A 53 -15.09 10.06 0.55
N VAL A 54 -14.92 9.36 1.69
CA VAL A 54 -15.53 9.78 2.98
C VAL A 54 -14.60 10.60 3.89
N GLY A 55 -13.33 10.70 3.53
CA GLY A 55 -12.27 11.39 4.25
C GLY A 55 -11.40 10.46 5.11
N ILE A 56 -10.12 10.79 5.20
CA ILE A 56 -9.14 10.05 6.03
C ILE A 56 -9.57 9.98 7.50
N THR A 57 -10.07 11.09 8.06
CA THR A 57 -10.53 11.18 9.45
C THR A 57 -11.68 10.21 9.74
N VAL A 58 -12.61 10.06 8.79
CA VAL A 58 -13.76 9.16 8.95
C VAL A 58 -13.28 7.70 8.97
N ARG A 59 -12.33 7.33 8.10
CA ARG A 59 -11.74 5.99 8.11
C ARG A 59 -10.89 5.71 9.34
N GLN A 60 -10.14 6.69 9.83
CA GLN A 60 -9.44 6.55 11.12
C GLN A 60 -10.42 6.27 12.24
N GLN A 61 -11.53 7.02 12.32
CA GLN A 61 -12.57 6.79 13.33
C GLN A 61 -13.24 5.42 13.17
N GLU A 62 -13.52 4.96 11.94
CA GLU A 62 -14.03 3.60 11.67
C GLU A 62 -13.09 2.52 12.25
N ILE A 63 -11.79 2.65 11.99
CA ILE A 63 -10.78 1.71 12.46
C ILE A 63 -10.64 1.80 13.98
N GLU A 64 -10.54 3.01 14.55
CA GLU A 64 -10.44 3.21 16.00
C GLU A 64 -11.65 2.68 16.78
N ASN A 65 -12.85 2.86 16.25
CA ASN A 65 -14.08 2.34 16.86
C ASN A 65 -14.14 0.80 16.82
N SER A 66 -13.43 0.20 15.87
CA SER A 66 -13.29 -1.26 15.74
C SER A 66 -12.12 -1.82 16.57
N TRP A 67 -11.31 -0.95 17.18
CA TRP A 67 -10.16 -1.34 18.00
C TRP A 67 -10.62 -1.70 19.42
N PRO A 68 -10.58 -2.99 19.82
CA PRO A 68 -11.29 -3.50 21.00
C PRO A 68 -10.68 -3.04 22.34
N ASN A 69 -9.40 -2.65 22.40
CA ASN A 69 -8.75 -2.29 23.66
C ASN A 69 -7.62 -1.26 23.53
N ARG A 70 -7.81 -0.06 24.07
CA ARG A 70 -6.80 1.02 24.09
C ARG A 70 -5.69 0.82 25.15
N MET A 71 -5.75 -0.25 25.97
CA MET A 71 -4.72 -0.57 26.97
C MET A 71 -3.67 -1.58 26.50
N GLN A 72 -3.71 -1.98 25.22
CA GLN A 72 -2.67 -2.82 24.63
C GLN A 72 -1.42 -1.98 24.30
N THR A 73 -0.25 -2.61 24.36
CA THR A 73 1.03 -2.00 23.95
C THR A 73 1.18 -1.91 22.43
N THR A 74 0.37 -2.66 21.68
CA THR A 74 0.36 -2.66 20.22
C THR A 74 0.01 -1.28 19.68
N VAL A 75 0.86 -0.80 18.77
CA VAL A 75 0.67 0.42 18.01
C VAL A 75 -0.27 0.14 16.83
N LEU A 76 -1.41 0.82 16.80
CA LEU A 76 -2.31 0.82 15.66
C LEU A 76 -1.83 1.83 14.61
N VAL A 77 -1.61 1.37 13.38
CA VAL A 77 -1.19 2.19 12.24
C VAL A 77 -2.25 2.14 11.13
N PHE A 78 -2.71 3.31 10.70
CA PHE A 78 -3.70 3.44 9.65
C PHE A 78 -3.05 3.49 8.27
N VAL A 79 -3.42 2.55 7.39
CA VAL A 79 -3.04 2.52 5.98
C VAL A 79 -4.26 2.91 5.15
N ILE A 80 -4.43 4.22 4.92
CA ILE A 80 -5.63 4.78 4.26
C ILE A 80 -5.25 5.48 2.96
N PRO A 81 -5.13 4.76 1.83
CA PRO A 81 -4.91 5.40 0.53
C PRO A 81 -6.18 6.14 0.08
N VAL A 82 -6.02 7.29 -0.59
CA VAL A 82 -7.16 8.09 -1.09
C VAL A 82 -7.98 7.31 -2.13
N ARG A 83 -7.32 6.59 -3.04
CA ARG A 83 -7.95 5.85 -4.15
C ARG A 83 -7.23 4.53 -4.41
N MET A 84 -7.35 3.58 -3.48
CA MET A 84 -6.67 2.27 -3.51
C MET A 84 -5.15 2.36 -3.39
N THR A 85 -4.50 1.27 -2.96
CA THR A 85 -3.03 1.19 -2.92
C THR A 85 -2.37 1.40 -4.28
N GLU A 86 -3.08 1.12 -5.38
CA GLU A 86 -2.58 1.32 -6.74
C GLU A 86 -2.17 2.78 -7.01
N ALA A 87 -2.79 3.75 -6.33
CA ALA A 87 -2.36 5.15 -6.37
C ALA A 87 -0.90 5.31 -5.91
N TRP A 88 -0.46 4.56 -4.89
CA TRP A 88 0.94 4.60 -4.45
C TRP A 88 1.87 3.93 -5.46
N LEU A 89 1.41 2.86 -6.10
CA LEU A 89 2.21 2.09 -7.06
C LEU A 89 2.48 2.86 -8.36
N ILE A 90 1.55 3.71 -8.80
CA ILE A 90 1.73 4.53 -10.00
C ILE A 90 2.64 5.75 -9.80
N ALA A 91 3.07 6.03 -8.56
CA ALA A 91 4.00 7.14 -8.28
C ALA A 91 5.42 6.92 -8.83
N ASN A 92 5.79 5.67 -9.13
CA ASN A 92 7.12 5.34 -9.61
C ASN A 92 7.08 4.39 -10.81
N ALA A 93 7.58 4.86 -11.96
CA ALA A 93 7.65 4.06 -13.18
C ALA A 93 8.66 2.90 -13.10
N LYS A 94 9.71 3.03 -12.29
CA LYS A 94 10.81 2.05 -12.24
C LYS A 94 10.33 0.67 -11.76
N PRO A 95 9.62 0.53 -10.62
CA PRO A 95 9.05 -0.75 -10.18
C PRO A 95 8.07 -1.36 -11.19
N ILE A 96 7.29 -0.54 -11.91
CA ILE A 96 6.36 -1.00 -12.97
C ILE A 96 7.14 -1.70 -14.09
N ARG A 97 8.23 -1.07 -14.57
CA ARG A 97 9.10 -1.64 -15.62
C ARG A 97 9.82 -2.90 -15.15
N LEU A 98 10.32 -2.90 -13.91
CA LEU A 98 10.97 -4.06 -13.31
C LEU A 98 10.01 -5.25 -13.17
N ALA A 99 8.78 -5.00 -12.74
CA ALA A 99 7.79 -6.05 -12.51
C ALA A 99 7.49 -6.85 -13.79
N VAL A 100 7.44 -6.18 -14.94
CA VAL A 100 7.18 -6.83 -16.24
C VAL A 100 8.45 -7.34 -16.94
N GLY A 101 9.62 -7.23 -16.30
CA GLY A 101 10.89 -7.70 -16.84
C GLY A 101 11.46 -6.83 -17.97
N ASN A 102 11.06 -5.56 -18.05
CA ASN A 102 11.55 -4.61 -19.07
C ASN A 102 12.11 -3.32 -18.44
N PRO A 103 13.19 -3.40 -17.63
CA PRO A 103 13.72 -2.26 -16.88
C PRO A 103 14.17 -1.08 -17.75
N HIS A 104 14.62 -1.36 -18.98
CA HIS A 104 15.14 -0.36 -19.93
C HIS A 104 14.14 0.02 -21.02
N GLY A 105 12.85 -0.34 -20.86
CA GLY A 105 11.81 0.07 -21.79
C GLY A 105 11.68 1.60 -21.86
N ASN A 106 11.43 2.12 -23.06
CA ASN A 106 11.32 3.57 -23.31
C ASN A 106 9.90 4.02 -23.65
N ASP A 107 8.93 3.09 -23.73
CA ASP A 107 7.54 3.43 -23.98
C ASP A 107 7.00 4.37 -22.89
N GLU A 108 6.35 5.45 -23.28
CA GLU A 108 5.69 6.39 -22.36
C GLU A 108 4.55 5.68 -21.62
N LEU A 109 4.54 5.74 -20.29
CA LEU A 109 3.60 4.98 -19.46
C LEU A 109 2.30 5.75 -19.15
N ASP A 110 2.19 7.00 -19.63
CA ASP A 110 1.05 7.90 -19.40
C ASP A 110 0.66 8.02 -17.91
N LEU A 111 1.66 8.02 -17.01
CA LEU A 111 1.42 8.15 -15.58
C LEU A 111 1.05 9.60 -15.24
N PRO A 112 0.05 9.83 -14.36
CA PRO A 112 -0.32 11.17 -13.93
C PRO A 112 0.82 11.84 -13.15
N SER A 113 0.77 13.17 -13.07
CA SER A 113 1.71 13.90 -12.22
C SER A 113 1.47 13.56 -10.74
N ALA A 114 2.49 13.74 -9.90
CA ALA A 114 2.38 13.44 -8.47
C ALA A 114 1.19 14.16 -7.78
N LYS A 115 0.81 15.34 -8.27
CA LYS A 115 -0.33 16.12 -7.73
C LYS A 115 -1.68 15.52 -8.11
N ASP A 116 -1.75 14.79 -9.21
CA ASP A 116 -3.00 14.29 -9.78
C ASP A 116 -3.27 12.81 -9.43
N ILE A 117 -2.25 12.09 -8.93
CA ILE A 117 -2.33 10.67 -8.57
C ILE A 117 -3.49 10.39 -7.60
N GLU A 118 -3.57 11.10 -6.48
CA GLU A 118 -4.59 10.83 -5.45
C GLU A 118 -6.00 11.30 -5.87
N SER A 119 -6.08 12.18 -6.88
CA SER A 119 -7.34 12.60 -7.50
C SER A 119 -7.76 11.74 -8.69
N SER A 120 -6.91 10.80 -9.13
CA SER A 120 -7.19 9.98 -10.29
C SER A 120 -8.40 9.08 -10.02
N PRO A 121 -9.36 8.99 -10.96
CA PRO A 121 -10.63 8.29 -10.73
C PRO A 121 -10.44 6.77 -10.62
N ASP A 122 -9.52 6.20 -11.40
CA ASP A 122 -9.22 4.77 -11.39
C ASP A 122 -7.70 4.49 -11.47
N PRO A 123 -6.97 4.58 -10.33
CA PRO A 123 -5.54 4.28 -10.31
C PRO A 123 -5.19 2.84 -10.68
N LYS A 124 -6.15 1.91 -10.54
CA LYS A 124 -5.97 0.51 -10.91
C LYS A 124 -5.94 0.34 -12.43
N GLU A 125 -6.85 1.00 -13.15
CA GLU A 125 -6.81 1.04 -14.61
C GLU A 125 -5.50 1.67 -15.11
N ILE A 126 -5.08 2.80 -14.51
CA ILE A 126 -3.83 3.48 -14.86
C ILE A 126 -2.64 2.52 -14.68
N LEU A 127 -2.52 1.87 -13.51
CA LEU A 127 -1.47 0.90 -13.25
C LEU A 127 -1.47 -0.24 -14.28
N PHE A 128 -2.65 -0.77 -14.61
CA PHE A 128 -2.76 -1.90 -15.52
C PHE A 128 -2.42 -1.54 -16.97
N THR A 129 -2.79 -0.33 -17.39
CA THR A 129 -2.39 0.23 -18.68
C THR A 129 -0.89 0.46 -18.71
N ALA A 130 -0.32 1.07 -17.67
CA ALA A 130 1.12 1.26 -17.55
C ALA A 130 1.90 -0.06 -17.59
N LEU A 131 1.45 -1.11 -16.89
CA LEU A 131 2.05 -2.46 -16.94
C LEU A 131 2.01 -3.06 -18.35
N LYS A 132 0.86 -2.95 -19.04
CA LYS A 132 0.72 -3.42 -20.43
C LYS A 132 1.66 -2.66 -21.36
N THR A 133 1.76 -1.34 -21.21
CA THR A 133 2.65 -0.51 -22.03
C THR A 133 4.11 -0.82 -21.74
N ALA A 134 4.51 -0.87 -20.47
CA ALA A 134 5.86 -1.19 -20.02
C ALA A 134 6.35 -2.57 -20.51
N SER A 135 5.45 -3.52 -20.75
CA SER A 135 5.81 -4.84 -21.26
C SER A 135 6.51 -4.82 -22.63
N GLY A 136 6.38 -3.74 -23.41
CA GLY A 136 6.95 -3.61 -24.76
C GLY A 136 6.41 -4.64 -25.76
N LEU A 137 5.34 -5.36 -25.40
CA LEU A 137 4.79 -6.44 -26.21
C LEU A 137 4.04 -5.90 -27.45
N ASN A 138 4.07 -6.65 -28.54
CA ASN A 138 3.22 -6.35 -29.70
C ASN A 138 1.72 -6.53 -29.38
N ALA A 139 0.84 -5.98 -30.22
CA ALA A 139 -0.61 -5.97 -30.00
C ALA A 139 -1.20 -7.37 -29.69
N ARG A 140 -0.77 -8.41 -30.42
CA ARG A 140 -1.24 -9.78 -30.23
C ARG A 140 -0.86 -10.35 -28.86
N ARG A 141 0.34 -10.06 -28.37
CA ARG A 141 0.81 -10.51 -27.05
C ARG A 141 0.22 -9.65 -25.93
N LYS A 142 0.06 -8.34 -26.13
CA LYS A 142 -0.64 -7.43 -25.20
C LYS A 142 -2.07 -7.90 -24.91
N ALA A 143 -2.78 -8.44 -25.90
CA ALA A 143 -4.13 -8.98 -25.72
C ALA A 143 -4.19 -10.18 -24.74
N ARG A 144 -3.07 -10.88 -24.52
CA ARG A 144 -2.96 -12.01 -23.57
C ARG A 144 -2.26 -11.62 -22.27
N PHE A 145 -1.83 -10.37 -22.13
CA PHE A 145 -1.12 -9.88 -20.97
C PHE A 145 -2.10 -9.69 -19.81
N ASN A 146 -1.83 -10.36 -18.68
CA ASN A 146 -2.63 -10.26 -17.48
C ASN A 146 -1.94 -9.35 -16.45
N PRO A 147 -2.31 -8.05 -16.35
CA PRO A 147 -1.65 -7.12 -15.43
C PRO A 147 -1.88 -7.45 -13.95
N HIS A 148 -2.95 -8.17 -13.61
CA HIS A 148 -3.28 -8.51 -12.21
C HIS A 148 -2.15 -9.27 -11.51
N GLN A 149 -1.41 -10.11 -12.25
CA GLN A 149 -0.31 -10.92 -11.71
C GLN A 149 0.91 -10.09 -11.30
N PHE A 150 0.99 -8.83 -11.73
CA PHE A 150 2.17 -7.99 -11.50
C PHE A 150 1.98 -6.97 -10.38
N ARG A 151 0.75 -6.70 -9.91
CA ARG A 151 0.49 -5.68 -8.87
C ARG A 151 1.33 -5.92 -7.61
N HIS A 152 1.32 -7.15 -7.09
CA HIS A 152 2.13 -7.51 -5.91
C HIS A 152 3.62 -7.30 -6.16
N ARG A 153 4.09 -7.74 -7.34
CA ARG A 153 5.48 -7.59 -7.76
C ARG A 153 5.93 -6.13 -7.88
N VAL A 154 5.05 -5.21 -8.29
CA VAL A 154 5.37 -3.77 -8.29
C VAL A 154 5.66 -3.28 -6.86
N SER A 155 4.83 -3.68 -5.88
CA SER A 155 5.03 -3.32 -4.46
C SER A 155 6.31 -3.91 -3.86
N GLU A 156 6.66 -5.14 -4.24
CA GLU A 156 7.89 -5.83 -3.81
C GLU A 156 9.15 -5.20 -4.42
N LEU A 157 9.07 -4.71 -5.65
CA LEU A 157 10.19 -4.11 -6.37
C LEU A 157 10.30 -2.59 -6.16
N THR A 158 9.41 -2.00 -5.37
CA THR A 158 9.56 -0.61 -4.90
C THR A 158 10.74 -0.56 -3.94
N ASP A 159 11.82 0.09 -4.38
CA ASP A 159 13.08 0.26 -3.65
C ASP A 159 13.38 1.71 -3.27
N ASP A 160 12.45 2.64 -3.54
CA ASP A 160 12.57 4.06 -3.26
C ASP A 160 11.21 4.64 -2.85
N LEU A 161 11.13 5.20 -1.64
CA LEU A 161 9.93 5.84 -1.10
C LEU A 161 9.80 7.31 -1.52
N ALA A 162 10.83 7.95 -2.08
CA ALA A 162 10.80 9.38 -2.42
C ALA A 162 9.60 9.78 -3.33
N PRO A 163 9.19 8.98 -4.34
CA PRO A 163 8.00 9.31 -5.12
C PRO A 163 6.70 9.20 -4.31
N LEU A 164 6.63 8.23 -3.39
CA LEU A 164 5.45 8.02 -2.53
C LEU A 164 5.31 9.16 -1.51
N ARG A 165 6.43 9.74 -1.06
CA ARG A 165 6.48 10.95 -0.22
C ARG A 165 5.93 12.20 -0.90
N MET A 166 5.47 12.14 -2.15
CA MET A 166 4.70 13.24 -2.75
C MET A 166 3.20 13.10 -2.48
N LEU A 167 2.74 11.94 -2.03
CA LEU A 167 1.33 11.61 -1.81
C LEU A 167 0.94 11.85 -0.35
N THR A 168 -0.20 12.51 -0.14
CA THR A 168 -0.64 12.91 1.20
C THR A 168 -0.97 11.70 2.06
N SER A 169 -1.62 10.69 1.48
CA SER A 169 -1.99 9.46 2.19
C SER A 169 -0.78 8.61 2.57
N PHE A 170 0.28 8.61 1.76
CA PHE A 170 1.51 7.90 2.11
C PHE A 170 2.28 8.62 3.23
N LYS A 171 2.40 9.96 3.15
CA LYS A 171 2.96 10.75 4.27
C LYS A 171 2.25 10.47 5.58
N HIS A 172 0.92 10.36 5.54
CA HIS A 172 0.15 10.03 6.73
C HIS A 172 0.53 8.67 7.34
N LEU A 173 0.76 7.65 6.50
CA LEU A 173 1.30 6.36 6.96
C LEU A 173 2.71 6.51 7.55
N GLU A 174 3.60 7.15 6.80
CA GLU A 174 5.01 7.33 7.17
C GLU A 174 5.17 8.10 8.49
N ASP A 175 4.44 9.20 8.67
CA ASP A 175 4.47 10.01 9.89
C ASP A 175 4.04 9.22 11.14
N GLN A 176 3.08 8.31 11.00
CA GLN A 176 2.68 7.42 12.09
C GLN A 176 3.81 6.47 12.46
N VAL A 177 4.38 5.77 11.47
CA VAL A 177 5.46 4.80 11.70
C VAL A 177 6.66 5.49 12.33
N LYS A 178 7.13 6.59 11.73
CA LYS A 178 8.26 7.37 12.23
C LYS A 178 8.07 7.76 13.70
N LYS A 179 6.92 8.36 14.03
CA LYS A 179 6.59 8.80 15.41
C LYS A 179 6.63 7.66 16.43
N HIS A 180 6.23 6.45 16.05
CA HIS A 180 6.15 5.32 16.96
C HIS A 180 7.46 4.54 17.06
N VAL A 181 8.18 4.42 15.95
CA VAL A 181 9.51 3.81 15.90
C VAL A 181 10.54 4.64 16.69
N GLU A 182 10.50 5.97 16.58
CA GLU A 182 11.35 6.89 17.38
C GLU A 182 11.17 6.73 18.90
N ARG A 183 10.11 6.07 19.37
CA ARG A 183 9.86 5.83 20.80
C ARG A 183 10.36 4.48 21.29
N LEU A 184 10.77 3.59 20.37
CA LEU A 184 11.33 2.27 20.69
C LEU A 184 12.85 2.30 20.89
N GLY A 185 13.52 3.34 20.36
CA GLY A 185 14.94 3.65 20.60
C GLY A 185 15.11 4.78 21.61
#